data_AF-D3PAY0-F1
#
_entry.id   AF-D3PAY0-F1
#
_cell.length_a   1.000
_cell.length_b   1.000
_cell.length_c   1.000
_cell.angle_alpha   90.00
_cell.angle_beta   90.00
_cell.angle_gamma   90.00
#
_symmetry.space_group_name_H-M   'P 1'
#
loop_
_entity.id
_entity.type
_entity.pdbx_description
1 polymer ?
#
loop_
_entity_poly.entity_id
_entity_poly.type
_entity_poly.pdbx_seq_one_letter_code
_entity_poly.pdbx_strand_id
1 'polypeptide(L)'
;MNNYNLAELFEKRKDIREIFMEFMSKQFVNFLEKLGEIEREVHCSLNADSKNGYYTRNFNTIFGKVEGVKIPRTRKIKFQPSFLEPYKRTTFELDDIVISMYQGGCSTRDIVRTLENLLGQKYSPKWVSKITDDILEELEKYHNRRFEQWYPILFIDGTYLKLKRGTVSSEVIYTVMGIDEDGHKEILAFYTFGGSGESALNWKELLYELRERGLQEPILVVADGLKGIKEAVLEVYPKADFQTCVVHKVRSSLSKVRKRDESAVTEDMKNIYMQENEEEFLRNFEIFRRNWSYKYPEMVASWERDLPELMTYLKYPALMRPYIYTTNPLERFHKEVKRRSKVIEVFNDKKALEKVVFLVILEMNGSYRTRKMKHWNYFLIVLKNKRVEKYGRLQEDKNLTQN
;
A
#
# COMPACT_ATOMS: atom_id res chain seq x y z
N MET A 1 -10.05 -5.01 51.40
CA MET A 1 -10.09 -4.54 49.99
C MET A 1 -9.80 -3.05 50.00
N ASN A 2 -8.61 -2.65 49.57
CA ASN A 2 -8.21 -1.23 49.55
C ASN A 2 -9.04 -0.50 48.49
N ASN A 3 -9.98 0.34 48.94
CA ASN A 3 -10.56 1.39 48.13
C ASN A 3 -9.45 2.42 47.85
N TYR A 4 -8.66 2.18 46.80
CA TYR A 4 -7.88 3.27 46.23
C TYR A 4 -8.87 4.30 45.70
N ASN A 5 -8.84 5.49 46.29
CA ASN A 5 -9.63 6.62 45.81
C ASN A 5 -9.22 6.89 44.35
N LEU A 6 -10.17 6.73 43.42
CA LEU A 6 -9.94 6.99 42.00
C LEU A 6 -9.31 8.38 41.79
N ALA A 7 -9.65 9.37 42.61
CA ALA A 7 -9.07 10.70 42.57
C ALA A 7 -7.56 10.71 42.90
N GLU A 8 -7.11 10.01 43.95
CA GLU A 8 -5.67 9.87 44.26
C GLU A 8 -4.91 9.11 43.16
N LEU A 9 -5.56 8.14 42.51
CA LEU A 9 -5.00 7.40 41.38
C LEU A 9 -4.91 8.25 40.10
N PHE A 10 -5.77 9.26 39.95
CA PHE A 10 -5.70 10.25 38.88
C PHE A 10 -4.65 11.34 39.17
N GLU A 11 -4.55 11.81 40.42
CA GLU A 11 -3.50 12.76 40.84
C GLU A 11 -2.11 12.13 40.73
N LYS A 12 -1.89 10.93 41.29
CA LYS A 12 -0.60 10.24 41.14
C LYS A 12 -0.23 9.95 39.69
N ARG A 13 -1.22 9.70 38.81
CA ARG A 13 -0.99 9.55 37.36
C ARG A 13 -0.61 10.87 36.69
N LYS A 14 -1.16 11.99 37.16
CA LYS A 14 -0.80 13.33 36.70
C LYS A 14 0.64 13.67 37.11
N ASP A 15 1.02 13.36 38.35
CA ASP A 15 2.38 13.56 38.86
C ASP A 15 3.41 12.71 38.11
N ILE A 16 3.13 11.41 37.90
CA ILE A 16 4.02 10.52 37.13
C ILE A 16 4.20 11.03 35.70
N ARG A 17 3.12 11.55 35.11
CA ARG A 17 3.15 12.10 33.76
C ARG A 17 3.99 13.39 33.71
N GLU A 18 3.83 14.29 34.66
CA GLU A 18 4.64 15.51 34.74
C GLU A 18 6.13 15.17 34.89
N ILE A 19 6.46 14.21 35.78
CA ILE A 19 7.83 13.72 35.96
C ILE A 19 8.39 13.10 34.67
N PHE A 20 7.60 12.27 33.98
CA PHE A 20 8.03 11.66 32.71
C PHE A 20 8.26 12.71 31.63
N MET A 21 7.36 13.70 31.50
CA MET A 21 7.48 14.77 30.51
C MET A 21 8.68 15.67 30.82
N GLU A 22 8.93 15.99 32.08
CA GLU A 22 10.12 16.75 32.49
C GLU A 22 11.41 15.97 32.17
N PHE A 23 11.45 14.67 32.49
CA PHE A 23 12.57 13.80 32.17
C PHE A 23 12.84 13.77 30.66
N MET A 24 11.81 13.50 29.85
CA MET A 24 11.92 13.43 28.39
C MET A 24 12.34 14.77 27.78
N SER A 25 11.79 15.89 28.29
CA SER A 25 12.20 17.26 27.91
C SER A 25 13.69 17.47 28.14
N LYS A 26 14.21 17.07 29.31
CA LYS A 26 15.64 17.15 29.64
C LYS A 26 16.50 16.30 28.72
N GLN A 27 16.10 15.06 28.44
CA GLN A 27 16.84 14.19 27.52
C GLN A 27 16.85 14.74 26.11
N PHE A 28 15.74 15.34 25.68
CA PHE A 28 15.62 15.96 24.37
C PHE A 28 16.56 17.18 24.21
N VAL A 29 16.67 18.03 25.23
CA VAL A 29 17.67 19.12 25.26
C VAL A 29 19.08 18.57 25.10
N ASN A 30 19.44 17.60 25.95
CA ASN A 30 20.77 17.00 25.92
C ASN A 30 21.10 16.40 24.55
N PHE A 31 20.11 15.76 23.91
CA PHE A 31 20.26 15.23 22.57
C PHE A 31 20.56 16.33 21.54
N LEU A 32 19.76 17.41 21.52
CA LEU A 32 19.95 18.52 20.57
C LEU A 32 21.28 19.24 20.75
N GLU A 33 21.68 19.52 21.99
CA GLU A 33 22.96 20.15 22.28
C GLU A 33 24.12 19.28 21.78
N LYS A 34 24.07 17.97 22.07
CA LYS A 34 25.12 17.02 21.67
C LYS A 34 25.17 16.80 20.16
N LEU A 35 24.02 16.69 19.51
CA LEU A 35 23.94 16.59 18.04
C LEU A 35 24.57 17.84 17.39
N GLY A 36 24.22 19.03 17.87
CA GLY A 36 24.81 20.28 17.37
C GLY A 36 26.31 20.35 17.57
N GLU A 37 26.82 19.83 18.70
CA GLU A 37 28.27 19.78 18.96
C GLU A 37 28.99 18.88 17.97
N ILE A 38 28.47 17.68 17.72
CA ILE A 38 29.01 16.71 16.76
C ILE A 38 29.02 17.32 15.35
N GLU A 39 27.90 17.89 14.91
CA GLU A 39 27.80 18.53 13.60
C GLU A 39 28.76 19.70 13.44
N ARG A 40 28.94 20.51 14.50
CA ARG A 40 29.91 21.60 14.48
C ARG A 40 31.33 21.06 14.34
N GLU A 41 31.69 19.98 15.04
CA GLU A 41 33.01 19.38 14.95
C GLU A 41 33.32 18.90 13.53
N VAL A 42 32.37 18.23 12.90
CA VAL A 42 32.45 17.84 11.49
C VAL A 42 32.60 19.09 10.60
N HIS A 43 31.76 20.11 10.80
CA HIS A 43 31.82 21.35 10.02
C HIS A 43 33.17 22.08 10.14
N CYS A 44 33.70 22.24 11.36
CA CYS A 44 35.00 22.85 11.60
C CYS A 44 36.14 22.08 10.92
N SER A 45 36.08 20.75 10.96
CA SER A 45 37.08 19.87 10.36
C SER A 45 37.09 19.97 8.83
N LEU A 46 35.90 20.01 8.21
CA LEU A 46 35.76 20.10 6.76
C LEU A 46 36.11 21.48 6.20
N ASN A 47 35.89 22.55 6.97
CA ASN A 47 35.99 23.93 6.48
C ASN A 47 37.15 24.74 7.09
N ALA A 48 38.08 24.09 7.80
CA ALA A 48 39.19 24.73 8.51
C ALA A 48 38.75 25.91 9.41
N ASP A 49 37.61 25.73 10.09
CA ASP A 49 37.03 26.71 11.02
C ASP A 49 37.26 26.28 12.48
N SER A 50 36.95 27.17 13.42
CA SER A 50 37.15 26.97 14.86
C SER A 50 35.88 27.25 15.66
N LYS A 51 35.78 26.57 16.81
CA LYS A 51 34.68 26.69 17.77
C LYS A 51 34.62 28.12 18.35
N ASN A 52 33.42 28.71 18.45
CA ASN A 52 33.22 30.07 18.98
C ASN A 52 32.04 30.15 19.97
N GLY A 53 32.05 29.29 20.98
CA GLY A 53 31.03 29.26 22.03
C GLY A 53 29.65 28.82 21.52
N TYR A 54 28.61 29.30 22.21
CA TYR A 54 27.20 28.92 22.01
C TYR A 54 26.30 30.14 22.10
N TYR A 55 25.08 30.04 21.57
CA TYR A 55 23.97 30.92 21.92
C TYR A 55 22.79 30.10 22.39
N THR A 56 21.89 30.70 23.16
CA THR A 56 20.69 30.01 23.62
C THR A 56 19.54 30.23 22.66
N ARG A 57 18.72 29.20 22.49
CA ARG A 57 17.46 29.29 21.75
C ARG A 57 16.39 28.51 22.50
N ASN A 58 15.17 29.06 22.49
CA ASN A 58 14.00 28.41 23.05
C ASN A 58 13.25 27.67 21.93
N PHE A 59 12.74 26.49 22.26
CA PHE A 59 12.00 25.62 21.34
C PHE A 59 10.62 25.32 21.91
N ASN A 60 9.64 25.23 21.01
CA ASN A 60 8.36 24.63 21.36
C ASN A 60 8.43 23.17 20.96
N THR A 61 8.33 22.27 21.93
CA THR A 61 8.46 20.83 21.71
C THR A 61 7.18 20.11 22.15
N ILE A 62 7.12 18.81 21.86
CA ILE A 62 6.06 17.93 22.37
C ILE A 62 6.08 17.81 23.91
N PHE A 63 7.18 18.19 24.56
CA PHE A 63 7.28 18.19 26.02
C PHE A 63 6.95 19.55 26.65
N GLY A 64 6.48 20.51 25.84
CA GLY A 64 6.26 21.89 26.24
C GLY A 64 7.36 22.83 25.76
N LYS A 65 7.36 24.06 26.29
CA LYS A 65 8.36 25.07 25.97
C LYS A 65 9.66 24.70 26.65
N VAL A 66 10.69 24.50 25.84
CA VAL A 66 12.05 24.22 26.27
C VAL A 66 12.85 25.51 26.14
N GLU A 67 13.40 25.99 27.25
CA GLU A 67 14.15 27.24 27.28
C GLU A 67 15.65 26.98 27.42
N GLY A 68 16.46 27.86 26.83
CA GLY A 68 17.90 27.89 27.10
C GLY A 68 18.75 26.83 26.40
N VAL A 69 18.25 26.15 25.36
CA VAL A 69 19.03 25.15 24.62
C VAL A 69 20.25 25.79 23.98
N LYS A 70 21.44 25.25 24.25
CA LYS A 70 22.71 25.77 23.74
C LYS A 70 22.97 25.31 22.32
N ILE A 71 23.02 26.29 21.42
CA ILE A 71 23.32 26.08 20.01
C ILE A 71 24.78 26.46 19.73
N PRO A 72 25.60 25.52 19.25
CA PRO A 72 27.02 25.77 19.01
C PRO A 72 27.26 26.74 17.86
N ARG A 73 28.30 27.57 18.00
CA ARG A 73 28.77 28.52 16.98
C ARG A 73 30.20 28.23 16.53
N THR A 74 30.50 28.73 15.35
CA THR A 74 31.82 28.74 14.71
C THR A 74 32.30 30.18 14.52
N ARG A 75 33.59 30.36 14.23
CA ARG A 75 34.25 31.68 14.27
C ARG A 75 34.25 32.39 12.93
N LYS A 76 34.48 31.68 11.82
CA LYS A 76 34.69 32.29 10.50
C LYS A 76 33.49 32.09 9.59
N ILE A 77 33.00 30.86 9.47
CA ILE A 77 31.95 30.45 8.54
C ILE A 77 30.65 30.28 9.32
N LYS A 78 29.53 30.73 8.77
CA LYS A 78 28.23 30.59 9.44
C LYS A 78 27.83 29.12 9.51
N PHE A 79 27.93 28.53 10.69
CA PHE A 79 27.44 27.19 11.00
C PHE A 79 26.02 27.25 11.56
N GLN A 80 25.18 26.33 11.09
CA GLN A 80 23.82 26.13 11.57
C GLN A 80 23.58 24.62 11.67
N PRO A 81 23.28 24.07 12.86
CA PRO A 81 22.93 22.67 13.00
C PRO A 81 21.75 22.28 12.12
N SER A 82 21.73 21.03 11.65
CA SER A 82 20.71 20.50 10.74
C SER A 82 19.28 20.66 11.28
N PHE A 83 19.13 20.52 12.60
CA PHE A 83 17.85 20.63 13.30
C PHE A 83 17.35 22.08 13.44
N LEU A 84 18.14 23.08 13.02
CA LEU A 84 17.73 24.47 12.90
C LEU A 84 17.52 24.79 11.43
N GLU A 85 16.35 24.50 10.86
CA GLU A 85 15.98 25.09 9.57
C GLU A 85 15.53 26.56 9.75
N PRO A 86 15.73 27.45 8.75
CA PRO A 86 15.15 28.79 8.77
C PRO A 86 13.64 28.69 8.96
N TYR A 87 13.09 29.47 9.90
CA TYR A 87 11.65 29.56 10.20
C TYR A 87 10.97 28.37 10.89
N LYS A 88 11.66 27.25 11.18
CA LYS A 88 11.09 26.17 12.01
C LYS A 88 11.46 26.33 13.49
N ARG A 89 10.47 26.19 14.38
CA ARG A 89 10.60 26.28 15.86
C ARG A 89 10.30 24.96 16.59
N THR A 90 10.07 23.88 15.85
CA THR A 90 9.68 22.57 16.38
C THR A 90 10.65 21.53 15.82
N THR A 91 11.33 20.82 16.70
CA THR A 91 12.30 19.75 16.37
C THR A 91 11.65 18.40 16.65
N PHE A 92 11.70 17.47 15.67
CA PHE A 92 10.92 16.23 15.57
C PHE A 92 9.42 16.49 15.59
N GLU A 93 8.86 16.60 14.40
CA GLU A 93 7.67 17.41 14.17
C GLU A 93 6.46 16.68 14.77
N LEU A 94 5.65 17.40 15.54
CA LEU A 94 4.30 16.94 15.88
C LEU A 94 3.57 16.42 14.64
N ASP A 95 3.95 16.95 13.48
CA ASP A 95 3.53 16.58 12.15
C ASP A 95 3.84 15.11 11.84
N ASP A 96 5.02 14.59 12.15
CA ASP A 96 5.38 13.16 11.99
C ASP A 96 4.53 12.26 12.88
N ILE A 97 4.26 12.69 14.12
CA ILE A 97 3.39 11.98 15.05
C ILE A 97 1.96 11.99 14.52
N VAL A 98 1.49 13.14 14.03
CA VAL A 98 0.17 13.30 13.41
C VAL A 98 0.04 12.39 12.18
N ILE A 99 1.04 12.37 11.29
CA ILE A 99 1.08 11.52 10.10
C ILE A 99 1.07 10.04 10.51
N SER A 100 1.88 9.66 11.50
CA SER A 100 1.95 8.28 12.01
C SER A 100 0.63 7.83 12.64
N MET A 101 -0.03 8.70 13.41
CA MET A 101 -1.34 8.42 13.99
C MET A 101 -2.42 8.32 12.91
N TYR A 102 -2.37 9.20 11.90
CA TYR A 102 -3.28 9.18 10.77
C TYR A 102 -3.10 7.90 9.94
N GLN A 103 -1.85 7.49 9.69
CA GLN A 103 -1.50 6.19 9.10
C GLN A 103 -1.98 5.03 9.97
N GLY A 104 -1.97 5.18 11.30
CA GLY A 104 -2.56 4.22 12.25
C GLY A 104 -4.08 4.07 12.14
N GLY A 105 -4.76 4.91 11.35
CA GLY A 105 -6.21 4.91 11.19
C GLY A 105 -6.96 5.76 12.22
N CYS A 106 -6.27 6.65 12.95
CA CYS A 106 -6.93 7.59 13.85
C CYS A 106 -7.65 8.68 13.05
N SER A 107 -8.89 9.03 13.47
CA SER A 107 -9.57 10.18 12.88
C SER A 107 -8.89 11.49 13.29
N THR A 108 -9.13 12.57 12.54
CA THR A 108 -8.58 13.90 12.89
C THR A 108 -9.00 14.36 14.29
N ARG A 109 -10.19 13.95 14.75
CA ARG A 109 -10.68 14.21 16.12
C ARG A 109 -9.98 13.35 17.17
N ASP A 110 -9.68 12.09 16.86
CA ASP A 110 -8.94 11.21 17.77
C ASP A 110 -7.50 11.70 17.96
N ILE A 111 -6.87 12.16 16.88
CA ILE A 111 -5.53 12.77 16.91
C ILE A 111 -5.55 14.01 17.80
N VAL A 112 -6.48 14.95 17.56
CA VAL A 112 -6.62 16.15 18.40
C VAL A 112 -6.83 15.78 19.87
N ARG A 113 -7.78 14.89 20.17
CA ARG A 113 -8.06 14.46 21.54
C ARG A 113 -6.83 13.84 22.21
N THR A 114 -6.06 13.05 21.47
CA THR A 114 -4.85 12.42 21.98
C THR A 114 -3.75 13.45 22.23
N LEU A 115 -3.53 14.37 21.29
CA LEU A 115 -2.55 15.44 21.44
C LEU A 115 -2.92 16.42 22.55
N GLU A 116 -4.19 16.77 22.70
CA GLU A 116 -4.70 17.55 23.84
C GLU A 116 -4.44 16.83 25.15
N ASN A 117 -4.79 15.55 25.19
CA ASN A 117 -4.57 14.72 26.37
C ASN A 117 -3.10 14.52 26.68
N LEU A 118 -2.17 14.51 25.70
CA LEU A 118 -0.73 14.27 25.92
C LEU A 118 0.06 15.56 26.16
N LEU A 119 -0.31 16.65 25.49
CA LEU A 119 0.47 17.89 25.42
C LEU A 119 -0.18 19.05 26.19
N GLY A 120 -1.44 18.91 26.61
CA GLY A 120 -2.17 19.94 27.35
C GLY A 120 -2.51 21.20 26.54
N GLN A 121 -2.23 21.20 25.23
CA GLN A 121 -2.53 22.29 24.31
C GLN A 121 -3.72 21.94 23.42
N LYS A 122 -4.56 22.93 23.10
CA LYS A 122 -5.70 22.76 22.20
C LYS A 122 -5.24 22.72 20.75
N TYR A 123 -5.69 21.70 20.02
CA TYR A 123 -5.45 21.56 18.57
C TYR A 123 -6.78 21.54 17.83
N SER A 124 -6.76 21.79 16.52
CA SER A 124 -7.97 21.73 15.70
C SER A 124 -7.91 20.59 14.68
N PRO A 125 -9.04 19.95 14.34
CA PRO A 125 -9.07 18.95 13.26
C PRO A 125 -8.61 19.52 11.91
N LYS A 126 -8.80 20.83 11.69
CA LYS A 126 -8.34 21.54 10.49
C LYS A 126 -6.82 21.62 10.43
N TRP A 127 -6.15 21.83 11.56
CA TRP A 127 -4.68 21.81 11.63
C TRP A 127 -4.12 20.41 11.33
N VAL A 128 -4.73 19.35 11.87
CA VAL A 128 -4.37 17.96 11.52
C VAL A 128 -4.56 17.69 10.03
N SER A 129 -5.68 18.15 9.44
CA SER A 129 -5.91 18.03 8.00
C SER A 129 -4.81 18.69 7.19
N LYS A 130 -4.39 19.91 7.59
CA LYS A 130 -3.35 20.67 6.91
C LYS A 130 -2.00 19.95 6.94
N ILE A 131 -1.62 19.37 8.08
CA ILE A 131 -0.40 18.56 8.18
C ILE A 131 -0.45 17.38 7.22
N THR A 132 -1.58 16.66 7.21
CA THR A 132 -1.72 15.49 6.33
C THR A 132 -1.90 15.88 4.85
N ASP A 133 -2.00 17.17 4.49
CA ASP A 133 -2.06 17.61 3.09
C ASP A 133 -0.70 17.48 2.41
N ASP A 134 0.42 17.48 3.15
CA ASP A 134 1.77 17.29 2.59
C ASP A 134 1.91 15.93 1.89
N ILE A 135 1.16 14.93 2.34
CA ILE A 135 1.06 13.60 1.73
C ILE A 135 0.52 13.68 0.29
N LEU A 136 -0.28 14.70 -0.06
CA LEU A 136 -0.87 14.83 -1.40
C LEU A 136 0.19 15.08 -2.47
N GLU A 137 1.26 15.82 -2.14
CA GLU A 137 2.35 16.05 -3.09
C GLU A 137 3.12 14.74 -3.36
N GLU A 138 3.37 13.96 -2.32
CA GLU A 138 4.00 12.63 -2.47
C GLU A 138 3.10 11.65 -3.22
N LEU A 139 1.79 11.68 -2.95
CA LEU A 139 0.79 10.91 -3.67
C LEU A 139 0.81 11.25 -5.17
N GLU A 140 0.85 12.53 -5.52
CA GLU A 140 0.90 12.98 -6.92
C GLU A 140 2.20 12.52 -7.59
N LYS A 141 3.36 12.65 -6.92
CA LYS A 141 4.63 12.10 -7.40
C LYS A 141 4.54 10.60 -7.61
N TYR A 142 3.89 9.88 -6.71
CA TYR A 142 3.71 8.44 -6.79
C TYR A 142 2.80 8.03 -7.96
N HIS A 143 1.72 8.78 -8.22
CA HIS A 143 0.87 8.57 -9.39
C HIS A 143 1.58 8.89 -10.72
N ASN A 144 2.52 9.83 -10.72
CA ASN A 144 3.22 10.21 -11.95
C ASN A 144 4.57 9.52 -12.15
N ARG A 145 5.03 8.69 -11.19
CA ARG A 145 6.32 8.02 -11.28
C ARG A 145 6.40 7.10 -12.50
N ARG A 146 7.59 7.05 -13.11
CA ARG A 146 7.93 6.07 -14.15
C ARG A 146 8.25 4.72 -13.53
N PHE A 147 7.94 3.65 -14.25
CA PHE A 147 8.34 2.29 -13.93
C PHE A 147 9.60 1.97 -14.71
N GLU A 148 10.73 1.89 -14.01
CA GLU A 148 12.04 1.58 -14.61
C GLU A 148 12.30 0.07 -14.68
N GLN A 149 11.71 -0.68 -13.74
CA GLN A 149 11.85 -2.12 -13.65
C GLN A 149 10.81 -2.84 -14.50
N TRP A 150 11.14 -4.06 -14.92
CA TRP A 150 10.19 -4.92 -15.59
C TRP A 150 9.32 -5.69 -14.58
N TYR A 151 8.01 -5.64 -14.78
CA TYR A 151 7.02 -6.35 -13.96
C TYR A 151 6.35 -7.47 -14.78
N PRO A 152 6.91 -8.69 -14.82
CA PRO A 152 6.38 -9.79 -15.63
C PRO A 152 4.97 -10.26 -15.24
N ILE A 153 4.57 -10.06 -13.98
CA ILE A 153 3.26 -10.51 -13.47
C ILE A 153 2.56 -9.33 -12.80
N LEU A 154 1.34 -9.06 -13.25
CA LEU A 154 0.47 -8.04 -12.68
C LEU A 154 -0.74 -8.69 -12.02
N PHE A 155 -1.17 -8.14 -10.89
CA PHE A 155 -2.41 -8.49 -10.21
C PHE A 155 -3.30 -7.25 -10.17
N ILE A 156 -4.56 -7.40 -10.55
CA ILE A 156 -5.56 -6.34 -10.52
C ILE A 156 -6.74 -6.82 -9.69
N ASP A 157 -7.10 -6.06 -8.67
CA ASP A 157 -8.22 -6.38 -7.80
C ASP A 157 -8.86 -5.10 -7.27
N GLY A 158 -10.10 -5.21 -6.77
CA GLY A 158 -10.92 -4.11 -6.29
C GLY A 158 -11.36 -4.29 -4.85
N THR A 159 -11.49 -3.19 -4.12
CA THR A 159 -12.15 -3.23 -2.81
C THR A 159 -13.05 -2.03 -2.57
N TYR A 160 -14.21 -2.27 -1.97
CA TYR A 160 -15.19 -1.23 -1.71
C TYR A 160 -14.86 -0.44 -0.45
N LEU A 161 -14.85 0.89 -0.55
CA LEU A 161 -14.87 1.83 0.58
C LEU A 161 -16.07 2.79 0.46
N LYS A 162 -16.54 3.32 1.59
CA LYS A 162 -17.66 4.26 1.61
C LYS A 162 -17.17 5.69 1.43
N LEU A 163 -17.68 6.37 0.39
CA LEU A 163 -17.38 7.76 0.09
C LEU A 163 -18.68 8.57 0.00
N LYS A 164 -18.66 9.81 0.49
CA LYS A 164 -19.79 10.74 0.40
C LYS A 164 -19.56 11.75 -0.71
N ARG A 165 -20.37 11.69 -1.77
CA ARG A 165 -20.45 12.71 -2.85
C ARG A 165 -21.85 13.30 -2.87
N GLY A 166 -22.17 14.11 -1.86
CA GLY A 166 -23.54 14.50 -1.54
C GLY A 166 -24.28 13.38 -0.80
N THR A 167 -24.48 12.23 -1.45
CA THR A 167 -24.96 10.99 -0.82
C THR A 167 -23.81 10.03 -0.53
N VAL A 168 -24.02 9.10 0.41
CA VAL A 168 -23.03 8.07 0.76
C VAL A 168 -23.20 6.89 -0.20
N SER A 169 -22.14 6.54 -0.93
CA SER A 169 -22.08 5.37 -1.80
C SER A 169 -20.85 4.52 -1.48
N SER A 170 -20.91 3.24 -1.83
CA SER A 170 -19.72 2.38 -1.82
C SER A 170 -19.03 2.51 -3.17
N GLU A 171 -17.79 3.00 -3.18
CA GLU A 171 -16.97 3.12 -4.38
C GLU A 171 -15.87 2.06 -4.37
N VAL A 172 -15.55 1.52 -5.53
CA VAL A 172 -14.46 0.56 -5.69
C VAL A 172 -13.14 1.30 -5.80
N ILE A 173 -12.17 0.85 -5.03
CA ILE A 173 -10.76 1.19 -5.17
C ILE A 173 -10.09 0.04 -5.89
N TYR A 174 -9.68 0.31 -7.11
CA TYR A 174 -8.93 -0.63 -7.91
C TYR A 174 -7.45 -0.51 -7.57
N THR A 175 -6.79 -1.64 -7.41
CA THR A 175 -5.38 -1.70 -7.04
C THR A 175 -4.64 -2.56 -8.04
N VAL A 176 -3.48 -2.08 -8.49
CA VAL A 176 -2.55 -2.82 -9.34
C VAL A 176 -1.32 -3.17 -8.52
N MET A 177 -0.99 -4.44 -8.45
CA MET A 177 0.24 -4.96 -7.85
C MET A 177 1.09 -5.62 -8.93
N GLY A 178 2.40 -5.39 -8.90
CA GLY A 178 3.37 -6.10 -9.73
C GLY A 178 4.28 -7.00 -8.90
N ILE A 179 4.91 -7.97 -9.57
CA ILE A 179 6.14 -8.60 -9.08
C ILE A 179 7.27 -8.13 -10.00
N ASP A 180 8.31 -7.53 -9.43
CA ASP A 180 9.48 -7.06 -10.19
C ASP A 180 10.42 -8.21 -10.59
N GLU A 181 11.46 -7.89 -11.35
CA GLU A 181 12.45 -8.87 -11.80
C GLU A 181 13.27 -9.49 -10.66
N ASP A 182 13.37 -8.81 -9.51
CA ASP A 182 14.04 -9.32 -8.32
C ASP A 182 13.16 -10.25 -7.49
N GLY A 183 11.85 -10.27 -7.75
CA GLY A 183 10.87 -11.15 -7.11
C GLY A 183 10.21 -10.53 -5.89
N HIS A 184 10.25 -9.21 -5.79
CA HIS A 184 9.54 -8.45 -4.78
C HIS A 184 8.18 -8.00 -5.31
N LYS A 185 7.20 -8.02 -4.41
CA LYS A 185 5.87 -7.51 -4.70
C LYS A 185 5.86 -6.00 -4.49
N GLU A 186 5.09 -5.31 -5.30
CA GLU A 186 4.90 -3.87 -5.14
C GLU A 186 3.47 -3.51 -5.53
N ILE A 187 2.75 -2.79 -4.67
CA ILE A 187 1.57 -2.06 -5.12
C ILE A 187 2.08 -0.94 -6.03
N LEU A 188 1.65 -0.92 -7.28
CA LEU A 188 2.13 0.00 -8.32
C LEU A 188 1.26 1.24 -8.43
N ALA A 189 -0.05 1.06 -8.32
CA ALA A 189 -1.03 2.12 -8.46
C ALA A 189 -2.37 1.73 -7.84
N PHE A 190 -3.20 2.73 -7.58
CA PHE A 190 -4.59 2.55 -7.19
C PHE A 190 -5.46 3.62 -7.84
N TYR A 191 -6.75 3.34 -8.05
CA TYR A 191 -7.65 4.24 -8.76
C TYR A 191 -9.07 4.19 -8.19
N THR A 192 -9.74 5.34 -8.19
CA THR A 192 -11.16 5.46 -7.83
C THR A 192 -11.91 6.13 -8.97
N PHE A 193 -12.84 5.41 -9.61
CA PHE A 193 -13.60 5.92 -10.76
C PHE A 193 -14.97 6.53 -10.41
N GLY A 194 -15.32 6.66 -9.12
CA GLY A 194 -16.63 7.15 -8.70
C GLY A 194 -17.72 6.07 -8.67
N GLY A 195 -18.96 6.50 -8.37
CA GLY A 195 -20.13 5.62 -8.24
C GLY A 195 -20.70 5.07 -9.55
N SER A 196 -20.28 5.57 -10.71
CA SER A 196 -20.64 5.03 -12.04
C SER A 196 -19.70 3.91 -12.51
N GLY A 197 -19.09 3.19 -11.56
CA GLY A 197 -17.99 2.25 -11.77
C GLY A 197 -18.24 1.17 -12.83
N GLU A 198 -17.14 0.67 -13.37
CA GLU A 198 -17.04 -0.46 -14.32
C GLU A 198 -17.49 -0.16 -15.75
N SER A 199 -16.78 0.75 -16.41
CA SER A 199 -16.71 0.76 -17.87
C SER A 199 -15.41 0.12 -18.34
N ALA A 200 -15.47 -0.70 -19.39
CA ALA A 200 -14.29 -1.17 -20.12
C ALA A 200 -13.36 0.00 -20.51
N LEU A 201 -13.93 1.20 -20.71
CA LEU A 201 -13.19 2.42 -20.98
C LEU A 201 -12.26 2.84 -19.82
N ASN A 202 -12.74 2.77 -18.58
CA ASN A 202 -11.95 3.17 -17.41
C ASN A 202 -10.73 2.25 -17.23
N TRP A 203 -10.91 0.95 -17.49
CA TRP A 203 -9.82 -0.02 -17.46
C TRP A 203 -8.77 0.26 -18.52
N LYS A 204 -9.25 0.54 -19.73
CA LYS A 204 -8.40 0.86 -20.86
C LYS A 204 -7.56 2.10 -20.58
N GLU A 205 -8.18 3.20 -20.15
CA GLU A 205 -7.48 4.45 -19.81
C GLU A 205 -6.40 4.23 -18.73
N LEU A 206 -6.75 3.52 -17.64
CA LEU A 206 -5.82 3.17 -16.57
C LEU A 206 -4.64 2.35 -17.09
N LEU A 207 -4.91 1.30 -17.86
CA LEU A 207 -3.85 0.41 -18.36
C LEU A 207 -2.96 1.13 -19.37
N TYR A 208 -3.50 2.02 -20.21
CA TYR A 208 -2.71 2.89 -21.08
C TYR A 208 -1.82 3.84 -20.28
N GLU A 209 -2.35 4.50 -19.23
CA GLU A 209 -1.54 5.36 -18.36
C GLU A 209 -0.37 4.59 -17.74
N LEU A 210 -0.62 3.39 -17.21
CA LEU A 210 0.44 2.55 -16.65
C LEU A 210 1.48 2.14 -17.71
N ARG A 211 1.03 1.79 -18.91
CA ARG A 211 1.93 1.46 -20.03
C ARG A 211 2.81 2.64 -20.42
N GLU A 212 2.21 3.82 -20.55
CA GLU A 212 2.94 5.06 -20.85
C GLU A 212 3.96 5.37 -19.77
N ARG A 213 3.65 5.10 -18.50
CA ARG A 213 4.58 5.25 -17.39
C ARG A 213 5.74 4.24 -17.39
N GLY A 214 5.73 3.24 -18.26
CA GLY A 214 6.83 2.26 -18.40
C GLY A 214 6.46 0.84 -17.97
N LEU A 215 5.20 0.56 -17.62
CA LEU A 215 4.75 -0.79 -17.27
C LEU A 215 4.60 -1.64 -18.54
N GLN A 216 5.72 -2.04 -19.13
CA GLN A 216 5.75 -2.66 -20.45
C GLN A 216 5.88 -4.17 -20.37
N GLU A 217 5.30 -4.84 -21.37
CA GLU A 217 5.47 -6.28 -21.65
C GLU A 217 5.18 -7.21 -20.45
N PRO A 218 4.03 -7.07 -19.76
CA PRO A 218 3.63 -8.06 -18.77
C PRO A 218 3.36 -9.41 -19.44
N ILE A 219 3.85 -10.48 -18.85
CA ILE A 219 3.66 -11.85 -19.36
C ILE A 219 2.30 -12.40 -18.97
N LEU A 220 1.88 -12.08 -17.74
CA LEU A 220 0.64 -12.53 -17.14
C LEU A 220 -0.03 -11.39 -16.38
N VAL A 221 -1.33 -11.22 -16.61
CA VAL A 221 -2.20 -10.39 -15.79
C VAL A 221 -3.23 -11.28 -15.11
N VAL A 222 -3.26 -11.23 -13.78
CA VAL A 222 -4.21 -11.96 -12.93
C VAL A 222 -5.22 -10.97 -12.38
N ALA A 223 -6.49 -11.14 -12.70
CA ALA A 223 -7.53 -10.23 -12.22
C ALA A 223 -8.75 -10.98 -11.70
N ASP A 224 -9.53 -10.31 -10.85
CA ASP A 224 -10.92 -10.74 -10.62
C ASP A 224 -11.73 -10.59 -11.93
N GLY A 225 -12.84 -11.31 -12.07
CA GLY A 225 -13.75 -11.29 -13.21
C GLY A 225 -14.56 -9.99 -13.34
N LEU A 226 -13.88 -8.85 -13.20
CA LEU A 226 -14.41 -7.50 -13.33
C LEU A 226 -14.88 -7.29 -14.77
N LYS A 227 -16.01 -6.61 -14.94
CA LYS A 227 -16.60 -6.43 -16.28
C LYS A 227 -15.65 -5.63 -17.18
N GLY A 228 -15.32 -6.18 -18.36
CA GLY A 228 -14.51 -5.50 -19.38
C GLY A 228 -13.00 -5.48 -19.12
N ILE A 229 -12.50 -6.06 -18.02
CA ILE A 229 -11.07 -6.00 -17.69
C ILE A 229 -10.23 -6.81 -18.66
N LYS A 230 -10.71 -8.01 -19.06
CA LYS A 230 -10.00 -8.89 -19.98
C LYS A 230 -9.81 -8.20 -21.32
N GLU A 231 -10.88 -7.63 -21.86
CA GLU A 231 -10.89 -6.93 -23.14
C GLU A 231 -9.92 -5.75 -23.09
N ALA A 232 -9.95 -4.96 -22.01
CA ALA A 232 -9.04 -3.83 -21.83
C ALA A 232 -7.57 -4.27 -21.72
N VAL A 233 -7.29 -5.34 -20.96
CA VAL A 233 -5.93 -5.91 -20.84
C VAL A 233 -5.41 -6.39 -22.18
N LEU A 234 -6.20 -7.17 -22.93
CA LEU A 234 -5.78 -7.70 -24.22
C LEU A 234 -5.73 -6.62 -25.30
N GLU A 235 -6.41 -5.49 -25.13
CA GLU A 235 -6.22 -4.34 -26.02
C GLU A 235 -4.90 -3.62 -25.75
N VAL A 236 -4.58 -3.32 -24.48
CA VAL A 236 -3.36 -2.58 -24.12
C VAL A 236 -2.11 -3.45 -24.18
N TYR A 237 -2.23 -4.72 -23.80
CA TYR A 237 -1.17 -5.72 -23.74
C TYR A 237 -1.58 -6.99 -24.52
N PRO A 238 -1.65 -6.93 -25.87
CA PRO A 238 -2.21 -8.02 -26.70
C PRO A 238 -1.46 -9.35 -26.63
N LYS A 239 -0.22 -9.33 -26.12
CA LYS A 239 0.65 -10.50 -25.98
C LYS A 239 0.60 -11.09 -24.56
N ALA A 240 0.00 -10.40 -23.59
CA ALA A 240 -0.10 -10.88 -22.22
C ALA A 240 -1.10 -12.04 -22.11
N ASP A 241 -0.82 -13.00 -21.24
CA ASP A 241 -1.83 -13.97 -20.82
C ASP A 241 -2.76 -13.32 -19.80
N PHE A 242 -4.03 -13.71 -19.80
CA PHE A 242 -5.02 -13.23 -18.83
C PHE A 242 -5.55 -14.40 -18.00
N GLN A 243 -5.39 -14.30 -16.68
CA GLN A 243 -5.88 -15.29 -15.72
C GLN A 243 -7.00 -14.69 -14.87
N THR A 244 -8.15 -15.36 -14.86
CA THR A 244 -9.24 -15.04 -13.91
C THR A 244 -8.94 -15.64 -12.54
N CYS A 245 -9.10 -14.87 -11.47
CA CYS A 245 -8.86 -15.34 -10.11
C CYS A 245 -9.80 -16.49 -9.73
N VAL A 246 -9.25 -17.68 -9.54
CA VAL A 246 -10.02 -18.89 -9.18
C VAL A 246 -10.73 -18.73 -7.84
N VAL A 247 -10.08 -18.10 -6.86
CA VAL A 247 -10.66 -17.90 -5.51
C VAL A 247 -11.88 -16.97 -5.57
N HIS A 248 -11.80 -15.87 -6.31
CA HIS A 248 -12.96 -15.00 -6.50
C HIS A 248 -14.06 -15.68 -7.30
N LYS A 249 -13.70 -16.49 -8.31
CA LYS A 249 -14.67 -17.32 -9.05
C LYS A 249 -15.42 -18.28 -8.13
N VAL A 250 -14.72 -18.99 -7.26
CA VAL A 250 -15.31 -19.89 -6.26
C VAL A 250 -16.23 -19.11 -5.32
N ARG A 251 -15.76 -18.00 -4.71
CA ARG A 251 -16.57 -17.16 -3.80
C ARG A 251 -17.86 -16.65 -4.46
N SER A 252 -17.76 -16.11 -5.68
CA SER A 252 -18.90 -15.61 -6.47
C SER A 252 -19.89 -16.71 -6.83
N SER A 253 -19.40 -17.94 -7.00
CA SER A 253 -20.25 -19.09 -7.27
C SER A 253 -21.00 -19.51 -6.01
N LEU A 254 -20.30 -19.62 -4.86
CA LEU A 254 -20.89 -20.04 -3.59
C LEU A 254 -21.96 -19.06 -3.09
N SER A 255 -21.86 -17.76 -3.38
CA SER A 255 -22.91 -16.80 -3.02
C SER A 255 -24.27 -17.06 -3.67
N LYS A 256 -24.32 -17.88 -4.73
CA LYS A 256 -25.54 -18.28 -5.45
C LYS A 256 -26.03 -19.68 -5.07
N VAL A 257 -25.27 -20.39 -4.25
CA VAL A 257 -25.53 -21.78 -3.86
C VAL A 257 -26.26 -21.80 -2.52
N ARG A 258 -27.13 -22.80 -2.33
CA ARG A 258 -27.82 -22.97 -1.05
C ARG A 258 -26.84 -23.53 -0.02
N LYS A 259 -26.88 -23.03 1.22
CA LYS A 259 -25.97 -23.44 2.31
C LYS A 259 -25.82 -24.96 2.50
N ARG A 260 -26.90 -25.72 2.32
CA ARG A 260 -26.89 -27.21 2.43
C ARG A 260 -26.04 -27.90 1.36
N ASP A 261 -25.87 -27.25 0.21
CA ASP A 261 -25.18 -27.79 -0.97
C ASP A 261 -23.75 -27.23 -1.09
N GLU A 262 -23.44 -26.17 -0.35
CA GLU A 262 -22.19 -25.40 -0.39
C GLU A 262 -20.94 -26.29 -0.21
N SER A 263 -20.97 -27.23 0.73
CA SER A 263 -19.85 -28.14 0.98
C SER A 263 -19.55 -29.03 -0.23
N ALA A 264 -20.58 -29.64 -0.83
CA ALA A 264 -20.42 -30.54 -1.97
C ALA A 264 -20.00 -29.77 -3.23
N VAL A 265 -20.62 -28.61 -3.48
CA VAL A 265 -20.24 -27.72 -4.59
C VAL A 265 -18.79 -27.26 -4.47
N THR A 266 -18.35 -26.88 -3.27
CA THR A 266 -16.97 -26.43 -3.02
C THR A 266 -15.97 -27.54 -3.32
N GLU A 267 -16.29 -28.78 -2.95
CA GLU A 267 -15.41 -29.92 -3.19
C GLU A 267 -15.30 -30.24 -4.68
N ASP A 268 -16.42 -30.27 -5.41
CA ASP A 268 -16.38 -30.46 -6.86
C ASP A 268 -15.62 -29.31 -7.55
N MET A 269 -15.74 -28.06 -7.08
CA MET A 269 -14.95 -26.94 -7.61
C MET A 269 -13.44 -27.13 -7.37
N LYS A 270 -13.02 -27.57 -6.18
CA LYS A 270 -11.60 -27.89 -5.89
C LYS A 270 -11.06 -28.93 -6.85
N ASN A 271 -11.86 -29.97 -7.11
CA ASN A 271 -11.50 -31.01 -8.07
C ASN A 271 -11.32 -30.48 -9.50
N ILE A 272 -11.83 -29.29 -9.84
CA ILE A 272 -11.55 -28.66 -11.13
C ILE A 272 -10.18 -27.97 -11.11
N TYR A 273 -9.94 -27.05 -10.16
CA TYR A 273 -8.78 -26.16 -10.22
C TYR A 273 -7.51 -26.70 -9.55
N MET A 274 -7.53 -27.88 -8.93
CA MET A 274 -6.34 -28.53 -8.38
C MET A 274 -5.65 -29.47 -9.38
N GLN A 275 -6.13 -29.57 -10.62
CA GLN A 275 -5.62 -30.49 -11.62
C GLN A 275 -4.27 -30.07 -12.21
N GLU A 276 -3.50 -31.05 -12.69
CA GLU A 276 -2.14 -30.82 -13.19
C GLU A 276 -2.09 -30.41 -14.67
N ASN A 277 -3.14 -30.72 -15.43
CA ASN A 277 -3.24 -30.47 -16.87
C ASN A 277 -4.67 -30.06 -17.27
N GLU A 278 -4.80 -29.52 -18.49
CA GLU A 278 -6.06 -29.01 -19.02
C GLU A 278 -7.09 -30.13 -19.27
N GLU A 279 -6.67 -31.33 -19.65
CA GLU A 279 -7.58 -32.45 -19.91
C GLU A 279 -8.32 -32.88 -18.66
N GLU A 280 -7.60 -33.02 -17.54
CA GLU A 280 -8.19 -33.33 -16.24
C GLU A 280 -9.05 -32.20 -15.71
N PHE A 281 -8.64 -30.95 -15.91
CA PHE A 281 -9.46 -29.78 -15.56
C PHE A 281 -10.81 -29.84 -16.27
N LEU A 282 -10.83 -30.05 -17.58
CA LEU A 282 -12.05 -30.13 -18.39
C LEU A 282 -12.91 -31.36 -18.02
N ARG A 283 -12.28 -32.50 -17.76
CA ARG A 283 -12.99 -33.71 -17.31
C ARG A 283 -13.72 -33.48 -15.99
N ASN A 284 -13.06 -32.86 -15.02
CA ASN A 284 -13.67 -32.53 -13.73
C ASN A 284 -14.74 -31.44 -13.88
N PHE A 285 -14.55 -30.47 -14.77
CA PHE A 285 -15.60 -29.50 -15.10
C PHE A 285 -16.84 -30.17 -15.68
N GLU A 286 -16.69 -31.19 -16.52
CA GLU A 286 -17.83 -31.91 -17.09
C GLU A 286 -18.62 -32.68 -16.03
N ILE A 287 -17.91 -33.29 -15.06
CA ILE A 287 -18.54 -33.93 -13.89
C ILE A 287 -19.30 -32.88 -13.07
N PHE A 288 -18.68 -31.73 -12.79
CA PHE A 288 -19.32 -30.62 -12.09
C PHE A 288 -20.56 -30.10 -12.84
N ARG A 289 -20.48 -29.96 -14.16
CA ARG A 289 -21.61 -29.56 -15.02
C ARG A 289 -22.75 -30.56 -14.90
N ARG A 290 -22.48 -31.86 -14.99
CA ARG A 290 -23.50 -32.91 -14.83
C ARG A 290 -24.15 -32.88 -13.45
N ASN A 291 -23.35 -32.68 -12.41
CA ASN A 291 -23.81 -32.70 -11.01
C ASN A 291 -24.65 -31.47 -10.65
N TRP A 292 -24.40 -30.30 -11.26
CA TRP A 292 -24.95 -29.04 -10.77
C TRP A 292 -25.76 -28.23 -11.78
N SER A 293 -25.69 -28.53 -13.09
CA SER A 293 -26.40 -27.76 -14.12
C SER A 293 -27.92 -27.70 -13.91
N TYR A 294 -28.54 -28.79 -13.45
CA TYR A 294 -29.98 -28.84 -13.22
C TYR A 294 -30.45 -27.95 -12.07
N LYS A 295 -29.55 -27.65 -11.11
CA LYS A 295 -29.88 -26.95 -9.86
C LYS A 295 -29.35 -25.52 -9.83
N TYR A 296 -28.19 -25.30 -10.43
CA TYR A 296 -27.45 -24.05 -10.47
C TYR A 296 -26.96 -23.73 -11.90
N PRO A 297 -27.86 -23.60 -12.88
CA PRO A 297 -27.48 -23.44 -14.29
C PRO A 297 -26.63 -22.18 -14.52
N GLU A 298 -26.95 -21.06 -13.86
CA GLU A 298 -26.18 -19.82 -13.98
C GLU A 298 -24.75 -19.92 -13.44
N MET A 299 -24.55 -20.69 -12.37
CA MET A 299 -23.23 -20.94 -11.81
C MET A 299 -22.38 -21.70 -12.82
N VAL A 300 -22.92 -22.79 -13.36
CA VAL A 300 -22.23 -23.63 -14.33
C VAL A 300 -21.95 -22.87 -15.63
N ALA A 301 -22.93 -22.15 -16.17
CA ALA A 301 -22.75 -21.32 -17.37
C ALA A 301 -21.70 -20.22 -17.15
N SER A 302 -21.64 -19.66 -15.95
CA SER A 302 -20.60 -18.69 -15.61
C SER A 302 -19.21 -19.33 -15.63
N TRP A 303 -19.04 -20.55 -15.11
CA TRP A 303 -17.76 -21.26 -15.19
C TRP A 303 -17.41 -21.61 -16.64
N GLU A 304 -18.35 -22.13 -17.41
CA GLU A 304 -18.18 -22.51 -18.82
C GLU A 304 -17.64 -21.36 -19.65
N ARG A 305 -18.22 -20.16 -19.48
CA ARG A 305 -17.79 -18.94 -20.17
C ARG A 305 -16.36 -18.53 -19.85
N ASP A 306 -15.93 -18.72 -18.60
CA ASP A 306 -14.63 -18.24 -18.10
C ASP A 306 -13.56 -19.35 -18.09
N LEU A 307 -13.85 -20.54 -18.63
CA LEU A 307 -12.95 -21.72 -18.64
C LEU A 307 -11.54 -21.41 -19.19
N PRO A 308 -11.39 -20.77 -20.37
CA PRO A 308 -10.07 -20.52 -20.94
C PRO A 308 -9.19 -19.65 -20.02
N GLU A 309 -9.79 -18.67 -19.35
CA GLU A 309 -9.10 -17.76 -18.43
C GLU A 309 -8.85 -18.41 -17.07
N LEU A 310 -9.71 -19.35 -16.65
CA LEU A 310 -9.51 -20.10 -15.41
C LEU A 310 -8.36 -21.10 -15.52
N MET A 311 -8.08 -21.63 -16.71
CA MET A 311 -7.01 -22.60 -16.97
C MET A 311 -5.66 -21.97 -17.33
N THR A 312 -5.59 -20.65 -17.53
CA THR A 312 -4.39 -19.99 -18.09
C THR A 312 -3.11 -20.25 -17.27
N TYR A 313 -3.22 -20.39 -15.95
CA TYR A 313 -2.10 -20.71 -15.06
C TYR A 313 -1.48 -22.09 -15.34
N LEU A 314 -2.21 -23.03 -15.98
CA LEU A 314 -1.69 -24.36 -16.33
C LEU A 314 -0.58 -24.30 -17.40
N LYS A 315 -0.53 -23.23 -18.19
CA LYS A 315 0.54 -22.90 -19.15
C LYS A 315 1.89 -22.57 -18.50
N TYR A 316 1.92 -22.50 -17.17
CA TYR A 316 3.09 -22.20 -16.36
C TYR A 316 3.51 -23.44 -15.54
N PRO A 317 4.81 -23.55 -15.19
CA PRO A 317 5.32 -24.66 -14.39
C PRO A 317 4.56 -24.84 -13.07
N ALA A 318 4.39 -26.10 -12.64
CA ALA A 318 3.62 -26.46 -11.44
C ALA A 318 4.01 -25.64 -10.19
N LEU A 319 5.30 -25.37 -10.00
CA LEU A 319 5.82 -24.57 -8.89
C LEU A 319 5.35 -23.10 -8.90
N MET A 320 5.05 -22.53 -10.07
CA MET A 320 4.54 -21.15 -10.19
C MET A 320 3.05 -21.05 -9.91
N ARG A 321 2.28 -22.10 -10.23
CA ARG A 321 0.81 -22.10 -10.23
C ARG A 321 0.20 -21.57 -8.94
N PRO A 322 0.65 -21.97 -7.72
CA PRO A 322 0.09 -21.46 -6.47
C PRO A 322 0.22 -19.94 -6.27
N TYR A 323 1.13 -19.28 -7.00
CA TYR A 323 1.36 -17.85 -6.90
C TYR A 323 0.53 -17.02 -7.88
N ILE A 324 -0.03 -17.64 -8.92
CA ILE A 324 -0.62 -16.93 -10.07
C ILE A 324 -2.08 -17.28 -10.35
N TYR A 325 -2.61 -18.37 -9.77
CA TYR A 325 -4.02 -18.77 -9.95
C TYR A 325 -5.01 -17.88 -9.17
N THR A 326 -4.53 -16.95 -8.33
CA THR A 326 -5.37 -16.08 -7.50
C THR A 326 -4.79 -14.67 -7.34
N THR A 327 -5.65 -13.70 -7.02
CA THR A 327 -5.28 -12.35 -6.57
C THR A 327 -5.05 -12.28 -5.05
N ASN A 328 -4.88 -13.42 -4.36
CA ASN A 328 -4.61 -13.46 -2.92
C ASN A 328 -3.45 -12.55 -2.43
N PRO A 329 -2.39 -12.28 -3.24
CA PRO A 329 -1.38 -11.29 -2.85
C PRO A 329 -1.95 -9.91 -2.45
N LEU A 330 -3.09 -9.50 -3.02
CA LEU A 330 -3.78 -8.24 -2.72
C LEU A 330 -4.72 -8.32 -1.51
N GLU A 331 -5.13 -9.52 -1.04
CA GLU A 331 -6.08 -9.65 0.07
C GLU A 331 -5.56 -9.02 1.36
N ARG A 332 -4.27 -9.20 1.67
CA ARG A 332 -3.65 -8.59 2.86
C ARG A 332 -3.67 -7.07 2.77
N PHE A 333 -3.36 -6.52 1.59
CA PHE A 333 -3.39 -5.08 1.35
C PHE A 333 -4.82 -4.53 1.52
N HIS A 334 -5.82 -5.15 0.87
CA HIS A 334 -7.23 -4.75 1.01
C HIS A 334 -7.73 -4.83 2.45
N LYS A 335 -7.34 -5.87 3.19
CA LYS A 335 -7.67 -6.00 4.62
C LYS A 335 -7.09 -4.85 5.43
N GLU A 336 -5.88 -4.43 5.10
CA GLU A 336 -5.19 -3.35 5.79
C GLU A 336 -5.81 -1.97 5.48
N VAL A 337 -6.16 -1.71 4.22
CA VAL A 337 -6.95 -0.55 3.83
C VAL A 337 -8.28 -0.50 4.61
N LYS A 338 -9.01 -1.62 4.64
CA LYS A 338 -10.28 -1.75 5.39
C LYS A 338 -10.10 -1.56 6.90
N ARG A 339 -8.99 -2.04 7.47
CA ARG A 339 -8.69 -1.88 8.90
C ARG A 339 -8.60 -0.41 9.28
N ARG A 340 -7.91 0.40 8.47
CA ARG A 340 -7.70 1.83 8.69
C ARG A 340 -8.91 2.68 8.35
N SER A 341 -9.68 2.28 7.35
CA SER A 341 -10.94 2.97 7.02
C SER A 341 -12.06 2.68 8.02
N LYS A 342 -11.95 1.63 8.85
CA LYS A 342 -13.02 1.20 9.77
C LYS A 342 -13.42 2.28 10.76
N VAL A 343 -12.46 3.02 11.31
CA VAL A 343 -12.71 4.10 12.29
C VAL A 343 -13.30 5.34 11.63
N ILE A 344 -12.94 5.58 10.36
CA ILE A 344 -13.43 6.72 9.58
C ILE A 344 -14.89 6.51 9.14
N GLU A 345 -15.28 5.25 8.91
CA GLU A 345 -16.60 4.76 8.44
C GLU A 345 -17.05 5.28 7.06
N VAL A 346 -17.01 6.61 6.86
CA VAL A 346 -17.39 7.30 5.63
C VAL A 346 -16.40 8.44 5.37
N PHE A 347 -15.75 8.41 4.22
CA PHE A 347 -14.91 9.52 3.78
C PHE A 347 -15.79 10.66 3.24
N ASN A 348 -15.54 11.89 3.70
CA ASN A 348 -16.26 13.08 3.24
C ASN A 348 -15.65 13.70 1.97
N ASP A 349 -14.42 13.30 1.64
CA ASP A 349 -13.66 13.81 0.52
C ASP A 349 -12.84 12.68 -0.11
N LYS A 350 -12.71 12.72 -1.44
CA LYS A 350 -11.92 11.75 -2.19
C LYS A 350 -10.45 11.80 -1.77
N LYS A 351 -9.88 12.99 -1.58
CA LYS A 351 -8.46 13.12 -1.21
C LYS A 351 -8.17 12.47 0.14
N ALA A 352 -9.07 12.59 1.10
CA ALA A 352 -8.93 11.92 2.40
C ALA A 352 -8.86 10.40 2.27
N LEU A 353 -9.66 9.82 1.36
CA LEU A 353 -9.60 8.39 1.05
C LEU A 353 -8.26 8.03 0.40
N GLU A 354 -7.83 8.79 -0.60
CA GLU A 354 -6.58 8.55 -1.34
C GLU A 354 -5.36 8.63 -0.41
N LYS A 355 -5.31 9.58 0.53
CA LYS A 355 -4.25 9.67 1.54
C LYS A 355 -4.14 8.40 2.38
N VAL A 356 -5.26 7.89 2.89
CA VAL A 356 -5.26 6.67 3.71
C VAL A 356 -4.76 5.49 2.91
N VAL A 357 -5.26 5.30 1.68
CA VAL A 357 -4.82 4.21 0.80
C VAL A 357 -3.32 4.31 0.53
N PHE A 358 -2.82 5.51 0.21
CA PHE A 358 -1.42 5.74 -0.09
C PHE A 358 -0.50 5.49 1.10
N LEU A 359 -0.88 5.91 2.31
CA LEU A 359 -0.12 5.58 3.52
C LEU A 359 -0.04 4.06 3.75
N VAL A 360 -1.12 3.31 3.46
CA VAL A 360 -1.07 1.84 3.50
C VAL A 360 -0.13 1.30 2.43
N ILE A 361 -0.13 1.88 1.22
CA ILE A 361 0.78 1.49 0.15
C ILE A 361 2.24 1.66 0.58
N LEU A 362 2.61 2.81 1.15
CA LEU A 362 3.97 3.06 1.61
C LEU A 362 4.46 2.01 2.61
N GLU A 363 3.64 1.70 3.61
CA GLU A 363 3.96 0.68 4.62
C GLU A 363 4.05 -0.73 4.01
N MET A 364 3.07 -1.09 3.19
CA MET A 364 3.00 -2.43 2.61
C MET A 364 4.14 -2.66 1.62
N ASN A 365 4.47 -1.67 0.79
CA ASN A 365 5.62 -1.72 -0.11
C ASN A 365 6.94 -1.79 0.67
N GLY A 366 7.07 -1.06 1.78
CA GLY A 366 8.21 -1.21 2.69
C GLY A 366 8.36 -2.65 3.19
N SER A 367 7.26 -3.29 3.62
CA SER A 367 7.27 -4.70 4.01
C SER A 367 7.53 -5.65 2.84
N TYR A 368 7.02 -5.38 1.65
CA TYR A 368 7.16 -6.29 0.50
C TYR A 368 8.57 -6.29 -0.07
N ARG A 369 9.27 -5.14 -0.05
CA ARG A 369 10.68 -5.03 -0.45
C ARG A 369 11.61 -5.93 0.35
N THR A 370 11.28 -6.24 1.60
CA THR A 370 12.09 -7.14 2.44
C THR A 370 11.87 -8.63 2.15
N ARG A 371 10.88 -8.98 1.30
CA ARG A 371 10.44 -10.36 1.09
C ARG A 371 10.55 -10.75 -0.37
N LYS A 372 11.54 -11.56 -0.70
CA LYS A 372 11.70 -12.15 -2.03
C LYS A 372 10.84 -13.41 -2.17
N MET A 373 10.21 -13.59 -3.32
CA MET A 373 9.45 -14.80 -3.63
C MET A 373 10.36 -16.04 -3.69
N LYS A 374 9.90 -17.15 -3.12
CA LYS A 374 10.60 -18.43 -3.19
C LYS A 374 10.66 -18.91 -4.64
N HIS A 375 11.76 -19.56 -5.00
CA HIS A 375 12.01 -20.08 -6.35
C HIS A 375 12.02 -19.02 -7.47
N TRP A 376 12.09 -17.73 -7.12
CA TRP A 376 11.95 -16.66 -8.10
C TRP A 376 13.00 -16.69 -9.21
N ASN A 377 14.25 -17.07 -8.91
CA ASN A 377 15.28 -17.17 -9.96
C ASN A 377 14.88 -18.15 -11.07
N TYR A 378 14.26 -19.28 -10.72
CA TYR A 378 13.72 -20.21 -11.69
C TYR A 378 12.52 -19.60 -12.44
N PHE A 379 11.61 -18.95 -11.73
CA PHE A 379 10.44 -18.30 -12.34
C PHE A 379 10.84 -17.19 -13.32
N LEU A 380 11.86 -16.40 -12.98
CA LEU A 380 12.38 -15.32 -13.80
C LEU A 380 12.93 -15.86 -15.13
N ILE A 381 13.64 -17.00 -15.13
CA ILE A 381 14.12 -17.64 -16.37
C ILE A 381 12.93 -18.02 -17.26
N VAL A 382 11.90 -18.65 -16.69
CA VAL A 382 10.69 -19.03 -17.41
C VAL A 382 9.98 -17.81 -17.99
N LEU A 383 9.86 -16.74 -17.21
CA LEU A 383 9.22 -15.50 -17.63
C LEU A 383 10.02 -14.76 -18.69
N LYS A 384 11.35 -14.73 -18.60
CA LYS A 384 12.24 -14.14 -19.63
C LYS A 384 12.15 -14.91 -20.94
N ASN A 385 12.12 -16.25 -20.91
CA ASN A 385 11.92 -17.06 -22.12
C ASN A 385 10.55 -16.77 -22.76
N LYS A 386 9.48 -16.75 -21.97
CA LYS A 386 8.14 -16.36 -22.45
C LYS A 386 8.12 -14.92 -22.98
N ARG A 387 8.90 -14.01 -22.39
CA ARG A 387 9.01 -12.62 -22.87
C ARG A 387 9.60 -12.60 -24.27
N VAL A 388 10.67 -13.35 -24.51
CA VAL A 388 11.30 -13.46 -25.85
C VAL A 388 10.34 -14.10 -26.85
N GLU A 389 9.65 -15.17 -26.49
CA GLU A 389 8.66 -15.84 -27.35
C GLU A 389 7.52 -14.90 -27.75
N LYS A 390 7.00 -14.12 -26.80
CA LYS A 390 5.85 -13.23 -27.01
C LYS A 390 6.26 -11.94 -27.70
N TYR A 391 7.29 -11.26 -27.21
CA TYR A 391 7.63 -9.89 -27.57
C TYR A 391 8.80 -9.78 -28.56
N GLY A 392 9.62 -10.82 -28.70
CA GLY A 392 10.86 -10.80 -29.50
C GLY A 392 12.10 -10.51 -28.66
N ARG A 393 13.26 -10.32 -29.32
CA ARG A 393 14.52 -9.97 -28.62
C ARG A 393 14.41 -8.60 -27.94
N LEU A 394 15.00 -8.52 -26.74
CA LEU A 394 15.05 -7.33 -25.88
C LEU A 394 15.63 -6.14 -26.66
N GLN A 395 15.03 -4.94 -26.51
CA GLN A 395 15.62 -3.72 -27.06
C GLN A 395 17.01 -3.41 -26.48
N GLU A 396 17.36 -3.98 -25.32
CA GLU A 396 18.67 -3.84 -24.69
C GLU A 396 19.81 -4.56 -25.44
N ASP A 397 19.51 -5.61 -26.24
CA ASP A 397 20.53 -6.33 -27.01
C ASP A 397 21.01 -5.57 -28.26
N LYS A 398 20.32 -4.51 -28.67
CA LYS A 398 20.73 -3.68 -29.82
C LYS A 398 21.92 -2.77 -29.49
N ASN A 399 22.13 -2.42 -28.22
CA ASN A 399 23.23 -1.56 -27.80
C ASN A 399 24.51 -2.34 -27.44
N LEU A 400 24.42 -3.67 -27.28
CA LEU A 400 25.57 -4.54 -27.00
C LEU A 400 26.18 -5.18 -28.26
N THR A 401 25.54 -5.03 -29.43
CA THR A 401 26.04 -5.54 -30.72
C THR A 401 26.55 -4.45 -31.66
N GLN A 402 26.70 -3.21 -31.17
CA GLN A 402 27.26 -2.08 -31.93
C GLN A 402 28.52 -1.43 -31.32
N ASN A 403 29.18 -2.09 -30.36
CA ASN A 403 30.51 -1.67 -29.88
C ASN A 403 31.58 -2.71 -30.21
#